data_AF-X0LYY8-F1
#
_entry.id   AF-X0LYY8-F1
#
_cell.length_a   1.000
_cell.length_b   1.000
_cell.length_c   1.000
_cell.angle_alpha   90.00
_cell.angle_beta   90.00
_cell.angle_gamma   90.00
#
_symmetry.space_group_name_H-M   'P 1'
#
loop_
_entity.id
_entity.type
_entity.pdbx_description
1 polymer ?
#
loop_
_entity_poly.entity_id
_entity_poly.type
_entity_poly.pdbx_seq_one_letter_code
_entity_poly.pdbx_strand_id
1 'polypeptide(L)'
;MAPSRSRYSTTRVKVCQHCITAKAKCDRKETCGRCALRSLTCSYPGRFREPIVDSQHSGNSENWENLNTSDTLDFEQSSLQTDTPADLHFDPLDLVCPINSDDIKNRWLNSYVPLPGQSPKNYSQSVINFVYRMLKSYASTVIRGRLPPFIHPMQQSLVPLSTCFTLVRICDPLPGNVSIAADILQREMTRLYEERGAYEGIHLLGAFQAYLIYSMVLFFHLGPSMPFLRQAMINLQEIACATSREGLVCAAEQRGALPKWESWIMAEAKRRTLYIMYFLDNALSAHDGLTTYLGTELRGLYSPSSKYLWQADRNGWEQSYNSHLAEWGSEPFRLDELWPFPDGISEEEIKRQRRRVDRWLEDVDEFGTMLYAASSCTHGG
;
A
#
# COMPACT_ATOMS: atom_id res chain seq x y z
N MET A 1 -56.01 40.42 -4.63
CA MET A 1 -55.66 40.89 -3.27
C MET A 1 -55.91 39.77 -2.27
N ALA A 2 -54.83 39.15 -1.77
CA ALA A 2 -54.74 38.42 -0.50
C ALA A 2 -53.23 38.28 -0.19
N PRO A 3 -52.75 38.62 1.03
CA PRO A 3 -51.34 38.90 1.27
C PRO A 3 -50.52 37.62 1.55
N SER A 4 -49.32 37.57 0.99
CA SER A 4 -48.31 36.54 1.30
C SER A 4 -47.75 36.77 2.70
N ARG A 5 -47.94 35.79 3.60
CA ARG A 5 -47.32 35.79 4.93
C ARG A 5 -45.83 35.46 4.80
N SER A 6 -44.99 36.47 4.99
CA SER A 6 -43.56 36.33 5.29
C SER A 6 -43.38 35.46 6.53
N ARG A 7 -42.80 34.27 6.37
CA ARG A 7 -42.32 33.46 7.50
C ARG A 7 -40.87 33.86 7.77
N TYR A 8 -40.68 34.54 8.89
CA TYR A 8 -39.40 34.77 9.57
C TYR A 8 -38.48 33.54 9.44
N SER A 9 -37.29 33.74 8.85
CA SER A 9 -36.23 32.74 8.89
C SER A 9 -35.69 32.67 10.32
N THR A 10 -36.03 31.61 11.03
CA THR A 10 -35.43 31.31 12.32
C THR A 10 -33.99 30.89 12.06
N THR A 11 -33.04 31.74 12.41
CA THR A 11 -31.59 31.46 12.35
C THR A 11 -31.31 30.09 12.95
N ARG A 12 -30.88 29.13 12.11
CA ARG A 12 -30.58 27.75 12.47
C ARG A 12 -29.38 27.75 13.44
N VAL A 13 -29.65 27.78 14.74
CA VAL A 13 -28.61 27.70 15.78
C VAL A 13 -27.87 26.36 15.62
N LYS A 14 -26.57 26.44 15.35
CA LYS A 14 -25.69 25.27 15.14
C LYS A 14 -25.52 24.49 16.46
N VAL A 15 -25.24 23.19 16.35
CA VAL A 15 -24.88 22.30 17.48
C VAL A 15 -23.56 22.79 18.10
N CYS A 16 -23.33 22.63 19.41
CA CYS A 16 -22.05 23.02 20.03
C CYS A 16 -20.90 22.10 19.58
N GLN A 17 -19.66 22.61 19.65
CA GLN A 17 -18.47 21.92 19.12
C GLN A 17 -18.29 20.51 19.72
N HIS A 18 -18.41 20.37 21.05
CA HIS A 18 -18.29 19.08 21.74
C HIS A 18 -19.38 18.06 21.38
N CYS A 19 -20.58 18.53 21.03
CA CYS A 19 -21.64 17.64 20.56
C CYS A 19 -21.48 17.28 19.08
N ILE A 20 -20.87 18.14 18.27
CA ILE A 20 -20.48 17.82 16.89
C ILE A 20 -19.41 16.73 16.90
N THR A 21 -18.30 16.94 17.61
CA THR A 21 -17.18 15.97 17.67
C THR A 21 -17.63 14.60 18.15
N ALA A 22 -18.52 14.56 19.14
CA ALA A 22 -19.00 13.30 19.69
C ALA A 22 -20.30 12.77 19.04
N LYS A 23 -20.77 13.38 17.93
CA LYS A 23 -22.00 13.00 17.22
C LYS A 23 -23.22 12.81 18.14
N ALA A 24 -23.37 13.69 19.13
CA ALA A 24 -24.41 13.60 20.16
C ALA A 24 -25.46 14.72 20.05
N LYS A 25 -26.65 14.51 20.64
CA LYS A 25 -27.72 15.51 20.67
C LYS A 25 -27.33 16.70 21.56
N CYS A 26 -27.59 17.93 21.10
CA CYS A 26 -27.37 19.18 21.84
C CYS A 26 -28.69 19.92 22.02
N ASP A 27 -28.99 20.35 23.24
CA ASP A 27 -30.21 21.10 23.60
C ASP A 27 -30.08 22.62 23.43
N ARG A 28 -28.93 23.11 22.95
CA ARG A 28 -28.70 24.48 22.45
C ARG A 28 -28.91 25.62 23.46
N LYS A 29 -28.81 25.33 24.77
CA LYS A 29 -28.76 26.34 25.85
C LYS A 29 -27.38 27.02 25.92
N GLU A 30 -27.22 28.09 26.69
CA GLU A 30 -25.91 28.77 26.89
C GLU A 30 -24.80 27.79 27.28
N THR A 31 -25.11 26.84 28.15
CA THR A 31 -24.33 25.62 28.36
C THR A 31 -25.25 24.43 28.13
N CYS A 32 -24.96 23.61 27.12
CA CYS A 32 -25.82 22.47 26.79
C CYS A 32 -25.77 21.40 27.89
N GLY A 33 -26.87 20.68 28.13
CA GLY A 33 -26.99 19.74 29.26
C GLY A 33 -25.90 18.65 29.28
N ARG A 34 -25.46 18.20 28.11
CA ARG A 34 -24.38 17.22 27.99
C ARG A 34 -23.01 17.80 28.37
N CYS A 35 -22.75 19.05 28.00
CA CYS A 35 -21.51 19.73 28.37
C CYS A 35 -21.50 20.04 29.88
N ALA A 36 -22.64 20.46 30.45
CA ALA A 36 -22.77 20.68 31.89
C ALA A 36 -22.54 19.38 32.70
N LEU A 37 -23.13 18.26 32.29
CA LEU A 37 -22.97 16.96 32.96
C LEU A 37 -21.54 16.41 32.91
N ARG A 38 -20.77 16.78 31.89
CA ARG A 38 -19.39 16.32 31.69
C ARG A 38 -18.34 17.38 32.04
N SER A 39 -18.77 18.50 32.62
CA SER A 39 -17.89 19.65 32.93
C SER A 39 -17.06 20.11 31.72
N LEU A 40 -17.66 20.10 30.52
CA LEU A 40 -17.02 20.52 29.27
C LEU A 40 -17.38 21.97 28.93
N THR A 41 -16.41 22.73 28.41
CA THR A 41 -16.64 24.09 27.92
C THR A 41 -17.50 24.06 26.66
N CYS A 42 -18.73 24.58 26.76
CA CYS A 42 -19.72 24.56 25.69
C CYS A 42 -19.57 25.78 24.78
N SER A 43 -18.95 25.60 23.61
CA SER A 43 -18.81 26.65 22.59
C SER A 43 -19.66 26.38 21.36
N TYR A 44 -20.26 27.43 20.80
CA TYR A 44 -21.03 27.37 19.56
C TYR A 44 -20.26 28.04 18.43
N PRO A 45 -20.03 27.37 17.29
CA PRO A 45 -19.30 27.96 16.18
C PRO A 45 -20.07 29.14 15.59
N GLY A 46 -19.48 30.35 15.68
CA GLY A 46 -20.05 31.60 15.15
C GLY A 46 -20.53 32.63 16.19
N ARG A 47 -20.25 32.45 17.49
CA ARG A 47 -20.35 33.54 18.48
C ARG A 47 -18.96 33.82 19.07
N PHE A 48 -18.19 34.67 18.39
CA PHE A 48 -17.12 35.41 19.06
C PHE A 48 -17.79 36.56 19.81
N ARG A 49 -17.84 36.46 21.15
CA ARG A 49 -17.95 37.61 22.04
C ARG A 49 -16.55 37.79 22.62
N GLU A 50 -15.77 38.69 22.05
CA GLU A 50 -14.60 39.22 22.73
C GLU A 50 -15.04 40.38 23.63
N PRO A 51 -14.56 40.46 24.88
CA PRO A 51 -14.70 41.65 25.71
C PRO A 51 -13.65 42.69 25.29
N ILE A 52 -14.10 43.90 24.93
CA ILE A 52 -13.24 45.05 24.67
C ILE A 52 -12.83 45.67 26.01
N VAL A 53 -11.52 45.70 26.26
CA VAL A 53 -10.82 46.67 27.12
C VAL A 53 -10.35 47.81 26.22
N ASP A 54 -10.56 49.03 26.69
CA ASP A 54 -10.25 50.31 26.02
C ASP A 54 -8.81 50.42 25.51
N SER A 55 -8.63 51.01 24.32
CA SER A 55 -7.60 52.01 24.04
C SER A 55 -7.90 52.75 22.73
N GLN A 56 -7.92 54.08 22.84
CA GLN A 56 -8.22 55.06 21.80
C GLN A 56 -7.00 55.41 20.93
N HIS A 57 -7.30 56.11 19.83
CA HIS A 57 -6.47 56.93 18.91
C HIS A 57 -6.16 56.31 17.54
N SER A 58 -6.89 56.73 16.48
CA SER A 58 -6.66 57.91 15.60
C SER A 58 -5.56 57.62 14.57
N GLY A 59 -5.69 57.77 13.25
CA GLY A 59 -6.63 58.41 12.33
C GLY A 59 -5.85 58.77 11.04
N ASN A 60 -6.55 58.86 9.90
CA ASN A 60 -6.15 59.28 8.52
C ASN A 60 -5.89 58.11 7.55
N SER A 61 -6.69 57.86 6.48
CA SER A 61 -7.07 58.70 5.30
C SER A 61 -5.82 59.11 4.50
N GLU A 62 -5.66 58.99 3.19
CA GLU A 62 -6.40 58.52 1.99
C GLU A 62 -5.32 58.48 0.89
N ASN A 63 -5.39 57.57 -0.09
CA ASN A 63 -5.20 57.92 -1.52
C ASN A 63 -5.32 56.70 -2.44
N TRP A 64 -6.09 56.91 -3.51
CA TRP A 64 -6.33 56.01 -4.62
C TRP A 64 -5.39 56.36 -5.79
N GLU A 65 -5.19 55.38 -6.69
CA GLU A 65 -4.63 55.44 -8.07
C GLU A 65 -3.30 54.70 -8.27
N ASN A 66 -3.37 53.46 -8.77
CA ASN A 66 -3.26 53.18 -10.20
C ASN A 66 -3.24 51.66 -10.48
N LEU A 67 -4.03 51.25 -11.48
CA LEU A 67 -3.97 49.92 -12.07
C LEU A 67 -2.67 49.78 -12.87
N ASN A 68 -1.94 48.68 -12.65
CA ASN A 68 -1.35 47.93 -13.75
C ASN A 68 -1.12 46.47 -13.38
N THR A 69 -1.58 45.64 -14.30
CA THR A 69 -1.62 44.18 -14.37
C THR A 69 -0.25 43.50 -14.33
N SER A 70 -0.13 42.45 -13.50
CA SER A 70 0.63 41.21 -13.76
C SER A 70 0.43 40.26 -12.57
N ASP A 71 -0.58 39.40 -12.62
CA ASP A 71 -0.82 38.37 -11.59
C ASP A 71 0.16 37.19 -11.80
N THR A 72 1.27 37.23 -11.08
CA THR A 72 2.03 36.04 -10.66
C THR A 72 1.46 35.59 -9.31
N LEU A 73 0.70 34.48 -9.30
CA LEU A 73 0.21 33.88 -8.07
C LEU A 73 1.28 32.97 -7.47
N ASP A 74 2.04 33.55 -6.53
CA ASP A 74 2.78 32.81 -5.51
C ASP A 74 1.78 32.12 -4.57
N PHE A 75 1.85 30.80 -4.52
CA PHE A 75 1.03 29.98 -3.63
C PHE A 75 1.76 29.83 -2.28
N GLU A 76 1.51 30.76 -1.36
CA GLU A 76 1.98 30.65 0.03
C GLU A 76 1.36 29.41 0.69
N GLN A 77 2.23 28.49 1.11
CA GLN A 77 1.89 27.32 1.92
C GLN A 77 1.39 27.77 3.30
N SER A 78 0.07 27.89 3.44
CA SER A 78 -0.56 27.89 4.76
C SER A 78 -0.45 26.48 5.35
N SER A 79 0.43 26.33 6.33
CA SER A 79 0.59 25.16 7.19
C SER A 79 -0.75 24.77 7.84
N LEU A 80 -1.42 23.78 7.26
CA LEU A 80 -2.53 23.08 7.88
C LEU A 80 -1.96 22.08 8.89
N GLN A 81 -1.99 22.44 10.16
CA GLN A 81 -1.86 21.49 11.25
C GLN A 81 -3.07 20.54 11.20
N THR A 82 -2.88 19.40 10.56
CA THR A 82 -3.75 18.24 10.72
C THR A 82 -3.28 17.49 11.97
N ASP A 83 -4.14 17.39 12.97
CA ASP A 83 -3.98 16.47 14.10
C ASP A 83 -3.75 15.05 13.56
N THR A 84 -2.49 14.60 13.59
CA THR A 84 -2.08 13.23 13.24
C THR A 84 -2.61 12.25 14.28
N PRO A 85 -3.23 11.13 13.90
CA PRO A 85 -3.43 10.02 14.81
C PRO A 85 -2.07 9.38 15.10
N ALA A 86 -1.60 9.44 16.35
CA ALA A 86 -0.42 8.76 16.92
C ALA A 86 0.73 8.55 15.92
N ASP A 87 1.68 9.49 15.89
CA ASP A 87 2.87 9.46 15.03
C ASP A 87 3.54 8.07 15.01
N LEU A 88 3.35 7.34 13.91
CA LEU A 88 4.13 6.17 13.57
C LEU A 88 5.52 6.67 13.17
N HIS A 89 6.40 6.80 14.16
CA HIS A 89 7.80 7.11 13.92
C HIS A 89 8.50 5.90 13.32
N PHE A 90 8.67 5.91 12.00
CA PHE A 90 9.64 5.06 11.32
C PHE A 90 11.05 5.63 11.54
N ASP A 91 11.51 5.61 12.82
CA ASP A 91 12.94 5.68 13.16
C ASP A 91 13.71 4.67 12.30
N PRO A 92 15.03 4.87 12.04
CA PRO A 92 15.78 4.05 11.08
C PRO A 92 15.49 2.57 11.28
N LEU A 93 14.77 2.01 10.30
CA LEU A 93 14.20 0.67 10.41
C LEU A 93 15.35 -0.33 10.33
N ASP A 94 15.40 -1.25 11.29
CA ASP A 94 16.46 -2.26 11.39
C ASP A 94 16.18 -3.41 10.40
N LEU A 95 16.26 -3.09 9.11
CA LEU A 95 16.04 -4.02 8.01
C LEU A 95 17.35 -4.39 7.31
N VAL A 96 17.39 -5.62 6.81
CA VAL A 96 18.50 -6.20 6.06
C VAL A 96 17.98 -6.75 4.74
N CYS A 97 18.74 -6.58 3.67
CA CYS A 97 18.48 -7.26 2.40
C CYS A 97 19.32 -8.54 2.34
N PRO A 98 18.72 -9.74 2.50
CA PRO A 98 19.48 -10.99 2.53
C PRO A 98 19.81 -11.53 1.12
N ILE A 99 19.36 -10.85 0.06
CA ILE A 99 19.54 -11.25 -1.33
C ILE A 99 20.27 -10.17 -2.11
N ASN A 100 20.82 -10.55 -3.27
CA ASN A 100 21.36 -9.57 -4.21
C ASN A 100 20.21 -8.87 -4.97
N SER A 101 19.81 -7.70 -4.49
CA SER A 101 18.73 -6.92 -5.09
C SER A 101 18.98 -6.50 -6.55
N ASP A 102 20.23 -6.46 -7.03
CA ASP A 102 20.53 -6.11 -8.42
C ASP A 102 20.02 -7.16 -9.41
N ASP A 103 19.92 -8.42 -8.97
CA ASP A 103 19.41 -9.52 -9.80
C ASP A 103 17.91 -9.34 -10.09
N ILE A 104 17.17 -8.66 -9.21
CA ILE A 104 15.74 -8.31 -9.42
C ILE A 104 15.60 -7.35 -10.61
N LYS A 105 16.48 -6.33 -10.71
CA LYS A 105 16.45 -5.33 -11.78
C LYS A 105 16.74 -5.94 -13.15
N ASN A 106 17.56 -6.98 -13.19
CA ASN A 106 17.98 -7.63 -14.43
C ASN A 106 17.04 -8.76 -14.85
N ARG A 107 15.99 -9.05 -14.07
CA ARG A 107 15.12 -10.20 -14.29
C ARG A 107 14.45 -10.21 -15.67
N TRP A 108 14.01 -9.04 -16.17
CA TRP A 108 13.39 -8.94 -17.49
C TRP A 108 14.28 -9.50 -18.62
N LEU A 109 15.62 -9.49 -18.46
CA LEU A 109 16.55 -10.07 -19.42
C LEU A 109 16.41 -11.58 -19.54
N ASN A 110 15.98 -12.27 -18.49
CA ASN A 110 15.91 -13.73 -18.45
C ASN A 110 15.02 -14.30 -19.55
N SER A 111 13.96 -13.60 -19.92
CA SER A 111 13.03 -14.01 -20.97
C SER A 111 13.60 -13.83 -22.39
N TYR A 112 14.69 -13.09 -22.55
CA TYR A 112 15.32 -12.80 -23.85
C TYR A 112 16.73 -13.39 -23.98
N VAL A 113 17.41 -13.60 -22.87
CA VAL A 113 18.79 -14.10 -22.82
C VAL A 113 18.84 -15.30 -21.87
N PRO A 114 19.10 -16.52 -22.37
CA PRO A 114 19.28 -17.67 -21.51
C PRO A 114 20.58 -17.50 -20.70
N LEU A 115 20.44 -17.38 -19.39
CA LEU A 115 21.57 -17.27 -18.45
C LEU A 115 21.85 -18.62 -17.77
N PRO A 116 23.12 -18.95 -17.48
CA PRO A 116 23.46 -20.15 -16.73
C PRO A 116 22.74 -20.19 -15.36
N GLY A 117 22.19 -21.35 -14.99
CA GLY A 117 21.51 -21.54 -13.70
C GLY A 117 20.02 -21.15 -13.68
N GLN A 118 19.46 -20.70 -14.81
CA GLN A 118 18.01 -20.52 -14.95
C GLN A 118 17.29 -21.87 -14.94
N SER A 119 16.29 -22.00 -14.06
CA SER A 119 15.38 -23.14 -14.06
C SER A 119 14.05 -22.70 -14.68
N PRO A 120 13.64 -23.24 -15.85
CA PRO A 120 12.33 -22.95 -16.41
C PRO A 120 11.23 -23.46 -15.48
N LYS A 121 10.14 -22.69 -15.37
CA LYS A 121 8.93 -23.10 -14.67
C LYS A 121 8.02 -23.81 -15.65
N ASN A 122 7.73 -25.08 -15.36
CA ASN A 122 6.76 -25.86 -16.13
C ASN A 122 5.35 -25.58 -15.63
N TYR A 123 4.86 -24.34 -15.79
CA TYR A 123 3.48 -24.03 -15.45
C TYR A 123 2.52 -24.75 -16.40
N SER A 124 1.58 -25.52 -15.85
CA SER A 124 0.42 -25.93 -16.63
C SER A 124 -0.42 -24.70 -16.99
N GLN A 125 -1.15 -24.76 -18.11
CA GLN A 125 -2.04 -23.67 -18.53
C GLN A 125 -3.07 -23.30 -17.44
N SER A 126 -3.50 -24.27 -16.65
CA SER A 126 -4.42 -24.07 -15.53
C SER A 126 -3.82 -23.16 -14.45
N VAL A 127 -2.53 -23.28 -14.15
CA VAL A 127 -1.85 -22.45 -13.14
C VAL A 127 -1.66 -21.02 -13.65
N ILE A 128 -1.27 -20.87 -14.92
CA ILE A 128 -1.17 -19.54 -15.55
C ILE A 128 -2.53 -18.83 -15.50
N ASN A 129 -3.60 -19.54 -15.87
CA ASN A 129 -4.96 -19.00 -15.83
C ASN A 129 -5.41 -18.68 -14.39
N PHE A 130 -5.03 -19.50 -13.41
CA PHE A 130 -5.28 -19.24 -11.99
C PHE A 130 -4.60 -17.94 -11.53
N VAL A 131 -3.28 -17.82 -11.74
CA VAL A 131 -2.50 -16.62 -11.38
C VAL A 131 -3.07 -15.38 -12.07
N TYR A 132 -3.34 -15.47 -13.38
CA TYR A 132 -3.95 -14.39 -14.16
C TYR A 132 -5.26 -13.91 -13.52
N ARG A 133 -6.17 -14.84 -13.17
CA ARG A 133 -7.46 -14.50 -12.56
C ARG A 133 -7.31 -13.90 -11.17
N MET A 134 -6.38 -14.41 -10.36
CA MET A 134 -6.11 -13.87 -9.02
C MET A 134 -5.59 -12.44 -9.10
N LEU A 135 -4.59 -12.19 -9.94
CA LEU A 135 -4.04 -10.83 -10.11
C LEU A 135 -5.07 -9.85 -10.68
N LYS A 136 -5.86 -10.29 -11.67
CA LYS A 136 -6.97 -9.49 -12.20
C LYS A 136 -8.00 -9.13 -11.11
N SER A 137 -8.28 -10.07 -10.20
CA SER A 137 -9.16 -9.83 -9.05
C SER A 137 -8.59 -8.76 -8.10
N TYR A 138 -7.28 -8.77 -7.85
CA TYR A 138 -6.64 -7.75 -7.03
C TYR A 138 -6.72 -6.36 -7.67
N ALA A 139 -6.46 -6.25 -8.98
CA ALA A 139 -6.65 -4.99 -9.72
C ALA A 139 -8.11 -4.50 -9.63
N SER A 140 -9.07 -5.40 -9.83
CA SER A 140 -10.51 -5.10 -9.72
C SER A 140 -10.92 -4.65 -8.31
N THR A 141 -10.31 -5.23 -7.28
CA THR A 141 -10.55 -4.89 -5.87
C THR A 141 -10.09 -3.47 -5.56
N VAL A 142 -8.92 -3.09 -6.07
CA VAL A 142 -8.37 -1.74 -5.94
C VAL A 142 -9.21 -0.69 -6.67
N ILE A 143 -9.63 -0.98 -7.91
CA ILE A 143 -10.53 -0.10 -8.68
C ILE A 143 -11.81 0.21 -7.89
N ARG A 144 -12.33 -0.77 -7.14
CA ARG A 144 -13.51 -0.61 -6.26
C ARG A 144 -13.21 0.02 -4.90
N GLY A 145 -12.00 0.53 -4.69
CA GLY A 145 -11.58 1.21 -3.46
C GLY A 145 -11.33 0.29 -2.27
N ARG A 146 -10.99 -0.98 -2.50
CA ARG A 146 -10.62 -1.94 -1.45
C ARG A 146 -9.13 -2.28 -1.54
N LEU A 147 -8.52 -2.64 -0.41
CA LEU A 147 -7.10 -2.98 -0.34
C LEU A 147 -6.83 -4.39 -0.88
N PRO A 148 -5.79 -4.59 -1.70
CA PRO A 148 -5.32 -5.90 -2.12
C PRO A 148 -4.42 -6.51 -1.02
N PRO A 149 -4.16 -7.83 -1.03
CA PRO A 149 -3.53 -8.53 0.10
C PRO A 149 -2.03 -8.26 0.29
N PHE A 150 -1.43 -7.43 -0.56
CA PHE A 150 -0.03 -6.98 -0.46
C PHE A 150 0.12 -5.55 0.09
N ILE A 151 -1.00 -4.88 0.44
CA ILE A 151 -1.00 -3.55 1.06
C ILE A 151 -1.60 -3.67 2.46
N HIS A 152 -0.84 -3.30 3.48
CA HIS A 152 -1.34 -3.28 4.85
C HIS A 152 -2.24 -2.05 5.08
N PRO A 153 -3.34 -2.13 5.86
CA PRO A 153 -4.24 -1.00 6.10
C PRO A 153 -3.57 0.28 6.61
N MET A 154 -2.48 0.16 7.36
CA MET A 154 -1.68 1.30 7.81
C MET A 154 -1.12 2.16 6.67
N GLN A 155 -0.92 1.57 5.49
CA GLN A 155 -0.30 2.23 4.34
C GLN A 155 -1.32 3.00 3.48
N GLN A 156 -2.62 2.84 3.72
CA GLN A 156 -3.66 3.37 2.82
C GLN A 156 -3.63 4.90 2.65
N SER A 157 -3.11 5.61 3.64
CA SER A 157 -3.01 7.08 3.67
C SER A 157 -1.72 7.61 3.04
N LEU A 158 -0.79 6.75 2.62
CA LEU A 158 0.44 7.18 1.95
C LEU A 158 0.10 7.89 0.64
N VAL A 159 0.73 9.04 0.39
CA VAL A 159 0.45 9.88 -0.78
C VAL A 159 0.44 9.09 -2.10
N PRO A 160 1.48 8.28 -2.44
CA PRO A 160 1.47 7.51 -3.69
C PRO A 160 0.27 6.55 -3.81
N LEU A 161 -0.13 5.91 -2.72
CA LEU A 161 -1.28 4.99 -2.70
C LEU A 161 -2.62 5.71 -2.77
N SER A 162 -2.77 6.83 -2.06
CA SER A 162 -4.00 7.63 -2.08
C SER A 162 -4.28 8.21 -3.46
N THR A 163 -3.24 8.68 -4.15
CA THR A 163 -3.30 9.12 -5.56
C THR A 163 -3.61 7.93 -6.47
N CYS A 164 -2.96 6.78 -6.26
CA CYS A 164 -3.25 5.55 -6.99
C CYS A 164 -4.71 5.13 -6.93
N PHE A 165 -5.26 4.99 -5.72
CA PHE A 165 -6.66 4.61 -5.52
C PHE A 165 -7.65 5.64 -6.08
N THR A 166 -7.26 6.91 -6.17
CA THR A 166 -8.08 7.94 -6.79
C THR A 166 -8.08 7.82 -8.32
N LEU A 167 -6.91 7.65 -8.93
CA LEU A 167 -6.78 7.62 -10.40
C LEU A 167 -7.35 6.35 -11.02
N VAL A 168 -7.12 5.18 -10.41
CA VAL A 168 -7.62 3.89 -10.94
C VAL A 168 -9.15 3.79 -10.96
N ARG A 169 -9.87 4.65 -10.24
CA ARG A 169 -11.34 4.72 -10.29
C ARG A 169 -11.89 5.18 -11.63
N ILE A 170 -11.08 5.82 -12.48
CA ILE A 170 -11.49 6.14 -13.86
C ILE A 170 -11.83 4.87 -14.68
N CYS A 171 -11.39 3.70 -14.21
CA CYS A 171 -11.69 2.41 -14.80
C CYS A 171 -13.01 1.79 -14.30
N ASP A 172 -13.81 2.48 -13.48
CA ASP A 172 -15.11 2.01 -12.97
C ASP A 172 -16.27 3.00 -13.25
N PRO A 173 -17.18 2.71 -14.20
CA PRO A 173 -17.13 1.60 -15.15
C PRO A 173 -15.99 1.79 -16.17
N LEU A 174 -15.62 0.71 -16.87
CA LEU A 174 -14.61 0.78 -17.93
C LEU A 174 -14.91 1.94 -18.90
N PRO A 175 -13.96 2.85 -19.15
CA PRO A 175 -14.20 3.99 -19.99
C PRO A 175 -14.45 3.52 -21.41
N GLY A 176 -15.43 4.13 -22.10
CA GLY A 176 -15.64 3.91 -23.52
C GLY A 176 -14.41 4.27 -24.37
N ASN A 177 -13.54 5.14 -23.84
CA ASN A 177 -12.22 5.45 -24.39
C ASN A 177 -11.10 5.02 -23.43
N VAL A 178 -10.58 3.82 -23.66
CA VAL A 178 -9.47 3.20 -22.92
C VAL A 178 -8.17 4.03 -23.00
N SER A 179 -7.96 4.76 -24.10
CA SER A 179 -6.75 5.57 -24.32
C SER A 179 -6.60 6.66 -23.26
N ILE A 180 -7.68 7.38 -22.94
CA ILE A 180 -7.62 8.49 -21.98
C ILE A 180 -7.22 8.00 -20.60
N ALA A 181 -7.81 6.89 -20.14
CA ALA A 181 -7.46 6.29 -18.86
C ALA A 181 -6.00 5.83 -18.87
N ALA A 182 -5.55 5.18 -19.94
CA ALA A 182 -4.16 4.77 -20.08
C ALA A 182 -3.18 5.95 -20.04
N ASP A 183 -3.48 7.05 -20.73
CA ASP A 183 -2.65 8.25 -20.76
C ASP A 183 -2.52 8.88 -19.36
N ILE A 184 -3.62 8.93 -18.61
CA ILE A 184 -3.62 9.43 -17.22
C ILE A 184 -2.74 8.54 -16.33
N LEU A 185 -2.90 7.23 -16.40
CA LEU A 185 -2.11 6.30 -15.59
C LEU A 185 -0.63 6.33 -16.00
N GLN A 186 -0.33 6.36 -17.30
CA GLN A 186 1.03 6.42 -17.83
C GLN A 186 1.75 7.71 -17.39
N ARG A 187 1.07 8.85 -17.41
CA ARG A 187 1.64 10.12 -16.93
C ARG A 187 2.02 10.03 -15.45
N GLU A 188 1.14 9.47 -14.63
CA GLU A 188 1.41 9.30 -13.20
C GLU A 188 2.52 8.27 -12.92
N MET A 189 2.55 7.16 -13.66
CA MET A 189 3.65 6.19 -13.58
C MET A 189 4.98 6.84 -13.95
N THR A 190 5.01 7.67 -15.00
CA THR A 190 6.22 8.41 -15.40
C THR A 190 6.69 9.33 -14.27
N ARG A 191 5.77 10.09 -13.67
CA ARG A 191 6.06 10.95 -12.51
C ARG A 191 6.62 10.18 -11.33
N LEU A 192 5.96 9.09 -10.92
CA LEU A 192 6.43 8.24 -9.81
C LEU A 192 7.81 7.65 -10.06
N TYR A 193 8.11 7.26 -11.29
CA TYR A 193 9.41 6.72 -11.65
C TYR A 193 10.49 7.80 -11.65
N GLU A 194 10.23 8.99 -12.20
CA GLU A 194 11.19 10.11 -12.19
C GLU A 194 11.49 10.61 -10.76
N GLU A 195 10.45 10.73 -9.92
CA GLU A 195 10.57 11.17 -8.53
C GLU A 195 11.10 10.07 -7.59
N ARG A 196 11.29 8.82 -8.06
CA ARG A 196 11.60 7.66 -7.21
C ARG A 196 12.82 7.84 -6.30
N GLY A 197 13.83 8.59 -6.77
CA GLY A 197 15.05 8.84 -6.01
C GLY A 197 14.87 9.76 -4.80
N ALA A 198 13.71 10.44 -4.69
CA ALA A 198 13.36 11.26 -3.54
C ALA A 198 12.54 10.50 -2.48
N TYR A 199 12.08 9.28 -2.78
CA TYR A 199 11.36 8.45 -1.82
C TYR A 199 12.30 7.54 -1.04
N GLU A 200 12.06 7.43 0.26
CA GLU A 200 12.75 6.50 1.15
C GLU A 200 11.75 5.75 2.05
N GLY A 201 12.15 4.57 2.50
CA GLY A 201 11.41 3.77 3.49
C GLY A 201 9.97 3.47 3.07
N ILE A 202 9.02 3.88 3.91
CA ILE A 202 7.59 3.61 3.68
C ILE A 202 7.05 4.32 2.42
N HIS A 203 7.59 5.49 2.06
CA HIS A 203 7.15 6.21 0.87
C HIS A 203 7.62 5.51 -0.41
N LEU A 204 8.85 4.95 -0.41
CA LEU A 204 9.36 4.17 -1.54
C LEU A 204 8.55 2.88 -1.73
N LEU A 205 8.20 2.20 -0.63
CA LEU A 205 7.27 1.06 -0.67
C LEU A 205 5.89 1.47 -1.21
N GLY A 206 5.35 2.61 -0.79
CA GLY A 206 4.09 3.13 -1.30
C GLY A 206 4.14 3.39 -2.81
N ALA A 207 5.25 3.96 -3.30
CA ALA A 207 5.48 4.16 -4.74
C ALA A 207 5.58 2.81 -5.48
N PHE A 208 6.28 1.82 -4.92
CA PHE A 208 6.36 0.47 -5.48
C PHE A 208 4.97 -0.19 -5.60
N GLN A 209 4.17 -0.14 -4.55
CA GLN A 209 2.82 -0.69 -4.52
C GLN A 209 1.88 0.03 -5.51
N ALA A 210 1.94 1.36 -5.57
CA ALA A 210 1.15 2.16 -6.52
C ALA A 210 1.52 1.83 -7.97
N TYR A 211 2.82 1.78 -8.29
CA TYR A 211 3.31 1.46 -9.63
C TYR A 211 2.88 0.06 -10.05
N LEU A 212 2.99 -0.92 -9.15
CA LEU A 212 2.53 -2.29 -9.38
C LEU A 212 1.03 -2.34 -9.69
N ILE A 213 0.21 -1.61 -8.93
CA ILE A 213 -1.23 -1.51 -9.21
C ILE A 213 -1.48 -0.94 -10.61
N TYR A 214 -0.82 0.15 -10.99
CA TYR A 214 -1.01 0.72 -12.32
C TYR A 214 -0.62 -0.26 -13.43
N SER A 215 0.50 -0.98 -13.28
CA SER A 215 0.90 -2.04 -14.22
C SER A 215 -0.14 -3.14 -14.33
N MET A 216 -0.73 -3.56 -13.20
CA MET A 216 -1.82 -4.55 -13.21
C MET A 216 -3.09 -4.00 -13.89
N VAL A 217 -3.48 -2.75 -13.62
CA VAL A 217 -4.65 -2.12 -14.24
C VAL A 217 -4.46 -1.97 -15.76
N LEU A 218 -3.27 -1.54 -16.19
CA LEU A 218 -2.92 -1.47 -17.61
C LEU A 218 -3.08 -2.86 -18.26
N PHE A 219 -2.44 -3.89 -17.70
CA PHE A 219 -2.45 -5.24 -18.28
C PHE A 219 -3.84 -5.91 -18.28
N PHE A 220 -4.58 -5.87 -17.15
CA PHE A 220 -5.81 -6.65 -16.98
C PHE A 220 -7.11 -5.93 -17.39
N HIS A 221 -7.12 -4.60 -17.37
CA HIS A 221 -8.33 -3.80 -17.60
C HIS A 221 -8.24 -2.94 -18.86
N LEU A 222 -7.08 -2.34 -19.16
CA LEU A 222 -6.92 -1.48 -20.33
C LEU A 222 -6.37 -2.25 -21.55
N GLY A 223 -5.70 -3.37 -21.31
CA GLY A 223 -5.31 -4.35 -22.33
C GLY A 223 -3.82 -4.68 -22.28
N PRO A 224 -3.43 -5.90 -22.67
CA PRO A 224 -2.04 -6.33 -22.59
C PRO A 224 -1.17 -5.76 -23.72
N SER A 225 -1.75 -5.34 -24.84
CA SER A 225 -1.03 -4.84 -26.02
C SER A 225 -0.60 -3.36 -25.92
N MET A 226 -0.54 -2.81 -24.72
CA MET A 226 -0.22 -1.39 -24.51
C MET A 226 1.28 -1.16 -24.72
N PRO A 227 1.70 -0.24 -25.61
CA PRO A 227 3.11 -0.02 -25.93
C PRO A 227 3.99 0.30 -24.72
N PHE A 228 3.42 1.02 -23.73
CA PHE A 228 4.11 1.41 -22.50
C PHE A 228 4.35 0.25 -21.53
N LEU A 229 3.62 -0.86 -21.63
CA LEU A 229 3.63 -1.92 -20.61
C LEU A 229 5.00 -2.57 -20.42
N ARG A 230 5.77 -2.76 -21.51
CA ARG A 230 7.13 -3.30 -21.41
C ARG A 230 8.05 -2.36 -20.63
N GLN A 231 8.03 -1.06 -20.92
CA GLN A 231 8.80 -0.06 -20.17
C GLN A 231 8.35 0.00 -18.71
N ALA A 232 7.04 -0.07 -18.47
CA ALA A 232 6.48 -0.10 -17.13
C ALA A 232 7.03 -1.27 -16.31
N MET A 233 7.17 -2.46 -16.90
CA MET A 233 7.75 -3.60 -16.17
C MET A 233 9.23 -3.42 -15.84
N ILE A 234 10.03 -2.83 -16.73
CA ILE A 234 11.44 -2.52 -16.46
C ILE A 234 11.54 -1.52 -15.30
N ASN A 235 10.78 -0.43 -15.37
CA ASN A 235 10.71 0.59 -14.32
C ASN A 235 10.26 0.00 -12.98
N LEU A 236 9.27 -0.91 -13.01
CA LEU A 236 8.76 -1.58 -11.83
C LEU A 236 9.83 -2.47 -11.17
N GLN A 237 10.64 -3.19 -11.95
CA GLN A 237 11.75 -4.00 -11.44
C GLN A 237 12.88 -3.13 -10.86
N GLU A 238 13.13 -1.94 -11.42
CA GLU A 238 14.06 -0.97 -10.83
C GLU A 238 13.57 -0.42 -9.48
N ILE A 239 12.28 -0.07 -9.38
CA ILE A 239 11.68 0.39 -8.12
C ILE A 239 11.71 -0.74 -7.08
N ALA A 240 11.42 -1.98 -7.49
CA ALA A 240 11.52 -3.15 -6.63
C ALA A 240 12.95 -3.35 -6.11
N CYS A 241 13.96 -3.25 -6.98
CA CYS A 241 15.36 -3.30 -6.62
C CYS A 241 15.72 -2.23 -5.56
N ALA A 242 15.36 -0.96 -5.80
CA ALA A 242 15.60 0.11 -4.84
C ALA A 242 14.92 -0.14 -3.48
N THR A 243 13.65 -0.58 -3.51
CA THR A 243 12.88 -0.91 -2.31
C THR A 243 13.48 -2.08 -1.53
N SER A 244 13.99 -3.10 -2.24
CA SER A 244 14.65 -4.26 -1.66
C SER A 244 16.01 -3.92 -1.05
N ARG A 245 16.77 -2.97 -1.62
CA ARG A 245 18.07 -2.53 -1.07
C ARG A 245 17.95 -1.96 0.34
N GLU A 246 16.86 -1.27 0.65
CA GLU A 246 16.53 -0.80 2.00
C GLU A 246 16.15 -1.93 2.98
N GLY A 247 16.11 -3.18 2.51
CA GLY A 247 15.89 -4.37 3.31
C GLY A 247 14.53 -5.04 3.10
N LEU A 248 14.53 -6.36 3.28
CA LEU A 248 13.39 -7.26 3.07
C LEU A 248 13.08 -8.12 4.29
N VAL A 249 13.91 -8.05 5.34
CA VAL A 249 13.83 -8.85 6.56
C VAL A 249 14.28 -7.98 7.73
N CYS A 250 13.68 -8.12 8.91
CA CYS A 250 14.18 -7.42 10.10
C CYS A 250 15.45 -8.09 10.62
N ALA A 251 16.44 -7.31 11.05
CA ALA A 251 17.67 -7.90 11.61
C ALA A 251 17.40 -8.71 12.89
N ALA A 252 16.37 -8.35 13.66
CA ALA A 252 15.93 -9.13 14.82
C ALA A 252 15.40 -10.51 14.43
N GLU A 253 14.69 -10.65 13.30
CA GLU A 253 14.19 -11.95 12.80
C GLU A 253 15.36 -12.90 12.50
N GLN A 254 16.45 -12.38 11.92
CA GLN A 254 17.65 -13.19 11.65
C GLN A 254 18.34 -13.71 12.91
N ARG A 255 18.13 -13.03 14.04
CA ARG A 255 18.66 -13.42 15.36
C ARG A 255 17.66 -14.27 16.16
N GLY A 256 16.49 -14.59 15.61
CA GLY A 256 15.41 -15.26 16.34
C GLY A 256 14.85 -14.41 17.49
N ALA A 257 14.89 -13.08 17.35
CA ALA A 257 14.44 -12.12 18.35
C ALA A 257 13.18 -11.38 17.88
N LEU A 258 12.44 -10.80 18.83
CA LEU A 258 11.26 -9.97 18.57
C LEU A 258 11.65 -8.68 17.80
N PRO A 259 11.18 -8.47 16.56
CA PRO A 259 11.39 -7.22 15.85
C PRO A 259 10.41 -6.14 16.32
N LYS A 260 10.71 -4.87 16.02
CA LYS A 260 9.72 -3.79 16.12
C LYS A 260 8.61 -4.02 15.10
N TRP A 261 7.36 -3.77 15.50
CA TRP A 261 6.19 -3.95 14.64
C TRP A 261 6.30 -3.16 13.33
N GLU A 262 6.75 -1.90 13.41
CA GLU A 262 6.87 -0.98 12.28
C GLU A 262 7.88 -1.50 11.24
N SER A 263 9.01 -2.04 11.72
CA SER A 263 10.01 -2.69 10.86
C SER A 263 9.44 -3.97 10.24
N TRP A 264 8.78 -4.80 11.05
CA TRP A 264 8.22 -6.06 10.59
C TRP A 264 7.16 -5.88 9.52
N ILE A 265 6.21 -4.97 9.74
CA ILE A 265 5.13 -4.76 8.79
C ILE A 265 5.65 -4.19 7.48
N MET A 266 6.68 -3.35 7.52
CA MET A 266 7.33 -2.85 6.32
C MET A 266 8.04 -3.98 5.56
N ALA A 267 8.81 -4.83 6.26
CA ALA A 267 9.49 -5.96 5.65
C ALA A 267 8.50 -6.95 5.01
N GLU A 268 7.43 -7.30 5.72
CA GLU A 268 6.38 -8.20 5.24
C GLU A 268 5.64 -7.60 4.02
N ALA A 269 5.27 -6.32 4.06
CA ALA A 269 4.63 -5.65 2.93
C ALA A 269 5.55 -5.55 1.70
N LYS A 270 6.86 -5.30 1.90
CA LYS A 270 7.86 -5.34 0.81
C LYS A 270 7.90 -6.73 0.17
N ARG A 271 8.00 -7.81 0.97
CA ARG A 271 8.00 -9.20 0.46
C ARG A 271 6.72 -9.54 -0.30
N ARG A 272 5.54 -9.25 0.25
CA ARG A 272 4.25 -9.51 -0.42
C ARG A 272 4.13 -8.76 -1.75
N THR A 273 4.55 -7.50 -1.78
CA THR A 273 4.55 -6.68 -3.02
C THR A 273 5.51 -7.24 -4.06
N LEU A 274 6.72 -7.65 -3.63
CA LEU A 274 7.71 -8.28 -4.48
C LEU A 274 7.18 -9.57 -5.11
N TYR A 275 6.53 -10.44 -4.33
CA TYR A 275 5.97 -11.69 -4.87
C TYR A 275 4.85 -11.46 -5.89
N ILE A 276 4.00 -10.44 -5.70
CA ILE A 276 2.99 -10.06 -6.71
C ILE A 276 3.65 -9.55 -7.98
N MET A 277 4.71 -8.74 -7.88
CA MET A 277 5.46 -8.31 -9.07
C MET A 277 5.98 -9.52 -9.86
N TYR A 278 6.52 -10.54 -9.18
CA TYR A 278 6.98 -11.77 -9.84
C TYR A 278 5.83 -12.56 -10.47
N PHE A 279 4.65 -12.59 -9.85
CA PHE A 279 3.48 -13.19 -10.47
C PHE A 279 3.02 -12.42 -11.71
N LEU A 280 3.04 -11.08 -11.67
CA LEU A 280 2.69 -10.25 -12.81
C LEU A 280 3.68 -10.45 -13.97
N ASP A 281 4.97 -10.48 -13.68
CA ASP A 281 6.04 -10.80 -14.63
C ASP A 281 5.83 -12.15 -15.32
N ASN A 282 5.49 -13.19 -14.54
CA ASN A 282 5.18 -14.52 -15.09
C ASN A 282 3.89 -14.49 -15.94
N ALA A 283 2.86 -13.77 -15.51
CA ALA A 283 1.59 -13.67 -16.24
C ALA A 283 1.76 -12.92 -17.58
N LEU A 284 2.58 -11.86 -17.60
CA LEU A 284 2.92 -11.13 -18.81
C LEU A 284 3.77 -11.98 -19.75
N SER A 285 4.82 -12.61 -19.25
CA SER A 285 5.68 -13.50 -20.04
C SER A 285 4.86 -14.65 -20.67
N ALA A 286 3.96 -15.27 -19.90
CA ALA A 286 3.08 -16.31 -20.41
C ALA A 286 2.08 -15.78 -21.46
N HIS A 287 1.59 -14.54 -21.30
CA HIS A 287 0.73 -13.90 -22.31
C HIS A 287 1.48 -13.68 -23.64
N ASP A 288 2.75 -13.29 -23.57
CA ASP A 288 3.62 -13.06 -24.73
C ASP A 288 4.20 -14.37 -25.32
N GLY A 289 3.85 -15.53 -24.75
CA GLY A 289 4.39 -16.83 -25.17
C GLY A 289 5.85 -17.07 -24.81
N LEU A 290 6.40 -16.29 -23.86
CA LEU A 290 7.77 -16.39 -23.37
C LEU A 290 7.88 -17.42 -22.23
N THR A 291 9.05 -18.04 -22.12
CA THR A 291 9.37 -18.96 -21.01
C THR A 291 9.39 -18.20 -19.69
N THR A 292 8.77 -18.78 -18.67
CA THR A 292 8.83 -18.26 -17.29
C THR A 292 9.92 -19.01 -16.52
N TYR A 293 10.65 -18.30 -15.67
CA TYR A 293 11.79 -18.85 -14.93
C TYR A 293 11.58 -18.74 -13.42
N LEU A 294 12.14 -19.71 -12.67
CA LEU A 294 12.15 -19.68 -11.21
C LEU A 294 12.85 -18.40 -10.73
N GLY A 295 12.27 -17.77 -9.71
CA GLY A 295 12.86 -16.59 -9.07
C GLY A 295 13.99 -16.99 -8.14
N THR A 296 15.05 -17.59 -8.66
CA THR A 296 16.17 -18.12 -7.87
C THR A 296 16.90 -17.02 -7.10
N GLU A 297 16.85 -15.78 -7.57
CA GLU A 297 17.34 -14.59 -6.86
C GLU A 297 16.57 -14.28 -5.57
N LEU A 298 15.36 -14.81 -5.40
CA LEU A 298 14.56 -14.67 -4.18
C LEU A 298 14.84 -15.78 -3.15
N ARG A 299 15.79 -16.68 -3.42
CA ARG A 299 16.13 -17.78 -2.53
C ARG A 299 16.53 -17.25 -1.16
N GLY A 300 16.04 -17.89 -0.09
CA GLY A 300 16.34 -17.51 1.27
C GLY A 300 15.43 -16.42 1.85
N LEU A 301 14.59 -15.77 1.04
CA LEU A 301 13.56 -14.87 1.56
C LEU A 301 12.50 -15.63 2.35
N TYR A 302 11.91 -14.96 3.33
CA TYR A 302 10.83 -15.53 4.13
C TYR A 302 9.54 -15.59 3.34
N SER A 303 8.81 -16.69 3.48
CA SER A 303 7.45 -16.79 2.95
C SER A 303 6.53 -15.80 3.68
N PRO A 304 5.34 -15.47 3.12
CA PRO A 304 4.36 -14.65 3.82
C PRO A 304 4.03 -15.25 5.18
N SER A 305 3.97 -14.37 6.16
CA SER A 305 3.72 -14.75 7.54
C SER A 305 2.26 -15.09 7.79
N SER A 306 1.95 -15.64 8.97
CA SER A 306 0.58 -16.02 9.34
C SER A 306 -0.40 -14.86 9.22
N LYS A 307 -1.66 -15.20 8.92
CA LYS A 307 -2.77 -14.23 8.87
C LYS A 307 -2.92 -13.48 10.19
N TYR A 308 -2.64 -14.13 11.31
CA TYR A 308 -2.73 -13.54 12.64
C TYR A 308 -1.70 -12.43 12.83
N LEU A 309 -0.46 -12.61 12.35
CA LEU A 309 0.56 -11.56 12.38
C LEU A 309 0.25 -10.42 11.42
N TRP A 310 -0.19 -10.76 10.20
CA TRP A 310 -0.50 -9.75 9.18
C TRP A 310 -1.69 -8.86 9.54
N GLN A 311 -2.69 -9.40 10.23
CA GLN A 311 -3.92 -8.69 10.60
C GLN A 311 -3.89 -8.09 12.00
N ALA A 312 -2.89 -8.42 12.83
CA ALA A 312 -2.78 -7.89 14.18
C ALA A 312 -2.50 -6.39 14.19
N ASP A 313 -3.18 -5.69 15.09
CA ASP A 313 -2.88 -4.29 15.37
C ASP A 313 -1.59 -4.15 16.20
N ARG A 314 -1.11 -2.92 16.35
CA ARG A 314 0.14 -2.64 17.08
C ARG A 314 0.15 -3.21 18.51
N ASN A 315 -1.02 -3.28 19.16
CA ASN A 315 -1.14 -3.69 20.55
C ASN A 315 -1.12 -5.21 20.72
N GLY A 316 -1.79 -5.94 19.84
CA GLY A 316 -1.85 -7.41 19.87
C GLY A 316 -0.67 -8.10 19.18
N TRP A 317 0.03 -7.38 18.30
CA TRP A 317 1.03 -8.01 17.42
C TRP A 317 2.20 -8.63 18.17
N GLU A 318 2.72 -8.00 19.24
CA GLU A 318 3.85 -8.55 19.99
C GLU A 318 3.50 -9.90 20.66
N GLN A 319 2.26 -10.03 21.14
CA GLN A 319 1.78 -11.30 21.69
C GLN A 319 1.70 -12.38 20.59
N SER A 320 1.14 -12.04 19.44
CA SER A 320 1.07 -12.94 18.29
C SER A 320 2.47 -13.36 17.81
N TYR A 321 3.44 -12.45 17.84
CA TYR A 321 4.82 -12.73 17.42
C TYR A 321 5.55 -13.63 18.42
N ASN A 322 5.33 -13.46 19.73
CA ASN A 322 5.88 -14.37 20.73
C ASN A 322 5.33 -15.80 20.56
N SER A 323 4.04 -15.95 20.26
CA SER A 323 3.46 -17.26 19.92
C SER A 323 4.12 -17.86 18.67
N HIS A 324 4.34 -17.04 17.63
CA HIS A 324 5.04 -17.47 16.42
C HIS A 324 6.47 -17.94 16.72
N LEU A 325 7.24 -17.21 17.55
CA LEU A 325 8.59 -17.61 17.96
C LEU A 325 8.59 -18.91 18.78
N ALA A 326 7.58 -19.13 19.64
CA ALA A 326 7.48 -20.36 20.41
C ALA A 326 7.24 -21.59 19.50
N GLU A 327 6.54 -21.40 18.39
CA GLU A 327 6.20 -22.46 17.45
C GLU A 327 7.28 -22.73 16.39
N TRP A 328 7.84 -21.67 15.80
CA TRP A 328 8.81 -21.75 14.71
C TRP A 328 10.27 -21.67 15.18
N GLY A 329 10.49 -21.26 16.43
CA GLY A 329 11.83 -21.03 16.96
C GLY A 329 12.56 -19.93 16.19
N SER A 330 13.87 -20.11 16.01
CA SER A 330 14.72 -19.19 15.25
C SER A 330 14.79 -19.51 13.75
N GLU A 331 14.00 -20.47 13.24
CA GLU A 331 14.06 -20.91 11.84
C GLU A 331 12.79 -20.51 11.08
N PRO A 332 12.73 -19.28 10.55
CA PRO A 332 11.58 -18.79 9.79
C PRO A 332 11.37 -19.63 8.52
N PHE A 333 10.10 -19.79 8.13
CA PHE A 333 9.73 -20.52 6.92
C PHE A 333 10.13 -19.74 5.66
N ARG A 334 10.93 -20.36 4.78
CA ARG A 334 11.50 -19.70 3.60
C ARG A 334 10.71 -19.99 2.34
N LEU A 335 10.72 -19.06 1.41
CA LEU A 335 10.05 -19.17 0.12
C LEU A 335 10.56 -20.38 -0.68
N ASP A 336 11.87 -20.66 -0.62
CA ASP A 336 12.49 -21.77 -1.32
C ASP A 336 12.14 -23.15 -0.74
N GLU A 337 11.51 -23.22 0.44
CA GLU A 337 10.89 -24.45 0.93
C GLU A 337 9.64 -24.87 0.11
N LEU A 338 9.15 -24.00 -0.79
CA LEU A 338 8.06 -24.30 -1.73
C LEU A 338 8.54 -24.73 -3.12
N TRP A 339 9.86 -24.81 -3.34
CA TRP A 339 10.47 -25.13 -4.64
C TRP A 339 10.73 -26.65 -4.78
N PRO A 340 11.14 -27.17 -5.97
CA PRO A 340 11.45 -28.58 -6.13
C PRO A 340 12.55 -29.01 -5.17
N PHE A 341 12.47 -30.27 -4.77
CA PHE A 341 13.56 -30.92 -4.08
C PHE A 341 14.83 -30.91 -4.96
N PRO A 342 15.99 -30.51 -4.41
CA PRO A 342 17.27 -30.71 -5.08
C PRO A 342 17.53 -32.19 -5.35
N ASP A 343 18.28 -32.48 -6.43
CA ASP A 343 18.73 -33.83 -6.73
C ASP A 343 19.55 -34.41 -5.56
N GLY A 344 19.23 -35.63 -5.13
CA GLY A 344 19.95 -36.32 -4.06
C GLY A 344 19.58 -35.90 -2.64
N ILE A 345 18.49 -35.16 -2.44
CA ILE A 345 17.95 -34.87 -1.10
C ILE A 345 17.60 -36.18 -0.36
N SER A 346 17.82 -36.21 0.96
CA SER A 346 17.48 -37.39 1.77
C SER A 346 15.97 -37.46 2.02
N GLU A 347 15.44 -38.68 2.20
CA GLU A 347 14.02 -38.86 2.56
C GLU A 347 13.65 -38.15 3.86
N GLU A 348 14.56 -38.08 4.83
CA GLU A 348 14.34 -37.40 6.10
C GLU A 348 14.22 -35.88 5.92
N GLU A 349 15.00 -35.30 5.01
CA GLU A 349 14.91 -33.88 4.66
C GLU A 349 13.61 -33.58 3.90
N ILE A 350 13.21 -34.44 2.95
CA ILE A 350 11.91 -34.34 2.27
C ILE A 350 10.77 -34.35 3.31
N LYS A 351 10.79 -35.30 4.25
CA LYS A 351 9.77 -35.39 5.31
C LYS A 351 9.79 -34.15 6.20
N ARG A 352 10.97 -33.60 6.51
CA ARG A 352 11.12 -32.37 7.31
C ARG A 352 10.50 -31.17 6.60
N GLN A 353 10.85 -30.95 5.33
CA GLN A 353 10.32 -29.86 4.52
C GLN A 353 8.79 -29.97 4.37
N ARG A 354 8.26 -31.17 4.07
CA ARG A 354 6.80 -31.39 3.99
C ARG A 354 6.08 -31.05 5.29
N ARG A 355 6.59 -31.49 6.45
CA ARG A 355 6.02 -31.11 7.76
C ARG A 355 6.03 -29.60 8.01
N ARG A 356 7.09 -28.91 7.57
CA ARG A 356 7.18 -27.45 7.69
C ARG A 356 6.18 -26.75 6.76
N VAL A 357 6.01 -27.24 5.54
CA VAL A 357 4.99 -26.75 4.60
C VAL A 357 3.59 -26.95 5.17
N ASP A 358 3.27 -28.15 5.67
CA ASP A 358 1.97 -28.47 6.27
C ASP A 358 1.64 -27.50 7.41
N ARG A 359 2.59 -27.29 8.32
CA ARG A 359 2.44 -26.33 9.43
C ARG A 359 2.26 -24.90 8.95
N TRP A 360 3.06 -24.45 7.98
CA TRP A 360 2.91 -23.10 7.44
C TRP A 360 1.51 -22.90 6.83
N LEU A 361 0.95 -23.92 6.16
CA LEU A 361 -0.39 -23.87 5.58
C LEU A 361 -1.53 -23.79 6.60
N GLU A 362 -1.32 -24.15 7.87
CA GLU A 362 -2.35 -24.06 8.92
C GLU A 362 -2.80 -22.61 9.17
N ASP A 363 -1.89 -21.65 8.95
CA ASP A 363 -1.99 -20.29 9.47
C ASP A 363 -1.91 -19.18 8.41
N VAL A 364 -1.66 -19.53 7.15
CA VAL A 364 -1.62 -18.57 6.04
C VAL A 364 -2.97 -17.91 5.78
N ASP A 365 -2.92 -16.72 5.19
CA ASP A 365 -4.08 -16.06 4.60
C ASP A 365 -4.31 -16.54 3.14
N GLU A 366 -5.28 -15.92 2.47
CA GLU A 366 -5.60 -16.19 1.07
C GLU A 366 -4.41 -15.92 0.14
N PHE A 367 -3.52 -15.00 0.52
CA PHE A 367 -2.31 -14.69 -0.22
C PHE A 367 -1.28 -15.82 -0.13
N GLY A 368 -0.99 -16.31 1.07
CA GLY A 368 -0.11 -17.46 1.26
C GLY A 368 -0.67 -18.72 0.57
N THR A 369 -1.99 -18.93 0.62
CA THR A 369 -2.65 -20.02 -0.11
C THR A 369 -2.46 -19.91 -1.63
N MET A 370 -2.62 -18.70 -2.19
CA MET A 370 -2.39 -18.44 -3.62
C MET A 370 -0.93 -18.69 -4.01
N LEU A 371 0.02 -18.26 -3.17
CA LEU A 371 1.45 -18.49 -3.35
C LEU A 371 1.79 -20.00 -3.35
N TYR A 372 1.23 -20.75 -2.41
CA TYR A 372 1.37 -22.20 -2.34
C TYR A 372 0.81 -22.90 -3.58
N ALA A 373 -0.43 -22.58 -3.96
CA ALA A 373 -1.09 -23.18 -5.11
C ALA A 373 -0.31 -22.95 -6.40
N ALA A 374 0.21 -21.73 -6.60
CA ALA A 374 1.05 -21.44 -7.75
C ALA A 374 2.39 -22.18 -7.70
N SER A 375 3.02 -22.30 -6.52
CA SER A 375 4.34 -22.92 -6.37
C SER A 375 4.30 -24.45 -6.48
N SER A 376 3.40 -25.11 -5.75
CA SER A 376 3.18 -26.57 -5.78
C SER A 376 2.90 -27.09 -7.18
N CYS A 377 2.07 -26.38 -7.96
CA CYS A 377 1.72 -26.78 -9.32
C CYS A 377 2.83 -26.52 -10.34
N THR A 378 3.93 -25.86 -9.95
CA THR A 378 5.11 -25.68 -10.81
C THR A 378 6.04 -26.91 -10.76
N HIS A 379 5.93 -27.71 -9.70
CA HIS A 379 7.02 -28.61 -9.29
C HIS A 379 6.61 -30.07 -9.03
N GLY A 380 5.31 -30.38 -9.09
CA GLY A 380 4.80 -31.73 -8.79
C GLY A 380 4.87 -31.99 -7.28
N GLY A 381 3.71 -32.22 -6.64
CA GLY A 381 3.62 -32.42 -5.18
C GLY A 381 4.33 -33.67 -4.66
#